data_AF-A0A496WXP4-F1
#
_entry.id   AF-A0A496WXP4-F1
#
_cell.length_a   1.000
_cell.length_b   1.000
_cell.length_c   1.000
_cell.angle_alpha   90.00
_cell.angle_beta   90.00
_cell.angle_gamma   90.00
#
_symmetry.space_group_name_H-M   'P 1'
#
loop_
_entity.id
_entity.type
_entity.pdbx_description
1 polymer ?
#
loop_
_entity_poly.entity_id
_entity_poly.type
_entity_poly.pdbx_seq_one_letter_code
_entity_poly.pdbx_strand_id
1 'polypeptide(L)' 'MHADSVEQKNIAAQYPDKVAKLEALLAEHNADQIDPMWPSVVEVPVLIDKTGGVTYEEGDEFSYWPN' A
#
# COMPACT_ATOMS: atom_id res chain seq x y z
N MET A 1 -0.24 1.70 22.62
CA MET A 1 -1.48 1.48 21.83
C MET A 1 -1.72 2.75 21.02
N HIS A 2 -1.77 2.63 19.70
CA HIS A 2 -2.11 3.76 18.83
C HIS A 2 -3.62 3.99 18.94
N ALA A 3 -4.07 5.24 19.09
CA ALA A 3 -5.47 5.55 19.39
C ALA A 3 -6.44 5.27 18.22
N ASP A 4 -5.91 5.00 17.03
CA ASP A 4 -6.67 4.69 15.81
C ASP A 4 -5.86 3.73 14.91
N SER A 5 -5.67 2.49 15.35
CA SER A 5 -4.84 1.49 14.64
C SER A 5 -5.41 1.02 13.29
N VAL A 6 -6.69 1.30 13.04
CA VAL A 6 -7.44 0.90 11.83
C VAL A 6 -7.91 2.11 11.02
N GLU A 7 -7.33 3.28 11.28
CA GLU A 7 -7.48 4.53 10.51
C GLU A 7 -8.93 4.96 10.25
N GLN A 8 -9.82 4.77 11.24
CA GLN A 8 -11.24 5.08 11.07
C GLN A 8 -11.54 6.58 11.15
N LYS A 9 -10.65 7.38 11.76
CA LYS A 9 -10.87 8.80 12.01
C LYS A 9 -9.84 9.66 11.30
N ASN A 10 -10.25 10.24 10.18
CA ASN A 10 -9.46 11.24 9.49
C ASN A 10 -9.37 12.56 10.30
N ILE A 11 -8.16 13.01 10.61
CA ILE A 11 -7.86 14.27 11.31
C ILE A 11 -7.12 15.29 10.43
N ALA A 12 -6.97 15.05 9.12
CA ALA A 12 -6.20 15.89 8.21
C ALA A 12 -6.67 17.36 8.24
N ALA A 13 -7.99 17.59 8.26
CA ALA A 13 -8.57 18.94 8.34
C ALA A 13 -8.22 19.69 9.64
N GLN A 14 -7.82 18.98 10.70
CA GLN A 14 -7.40 19.60 11.96
C GLN A 14 -5.91 20.02 11.92
N TYR A 15 -5.13 19.54 10.94
CA TYR A 15 -3.69 19.81 10.82
C TYR A 15 -3.26 20.14 9.38
N PRO A 16 -3.84 21.16 8.73
CA PRO A 16 -3.57 21.47 7.32
C PRO A 16 -2.09 21.75 7.03
N ASP A 17 -1.38 22.43 7.94
CA ASP A 17 0.05 22.74 7.77
C ASP A 17 0.92 21.47 7.78
N LYS A 18 0.54 20.47 8.59
CA LYS A 18 1.24 19.17 8.62
C LYS A 18 0.97 18.38 7.35
N VAL A 19 -0.27 18.41 6.85
CA VAL A 19 -0.63 17.76 5.58
C VAL A 19 0.21 18.35 4.46
N ALA A 20 0.23 19.68 4.30
CA ALA A 20 1.03 20.34 3.27
C ALA A 20 2.53 20.00 3.37
N LYS A 21 3.07 19.95 4.58
CA LYS A 21 4.48 19.56 4.80
C LYS A 21 4.75 18.12 4.37
N LEU A 22 3.88 17.17 4.73
CA LEU A 22 4.07 15.76 4.39
C LEU A 22 3.90 15.52 2.89
N GLU A 23 2.94 16.20 2.25
CA GLU A 23 2.75 16.16 0.80
C GLU A 23 3.98 16.70 0.05
N ALA A 24 4.59 17.78 0.52
CA ALA A 24 5.81 18.32 -0.08
C ALA A 24 6.99 17.33 -0.01
N LEU A 25 7.19 16.68 1.15
CA LEU A 25 8.23 15.65 1.32
C LEU A 25 7.97 14.42 0.44
N LEU A 26 6.71 14.03 0.30
CA LEU A 26 6.33 12.92 -0.57
C LEU A 26 6.57 13.26 -2.04
N ALA A 27 6.27 14.49 -2.46
CA ALA A 27 6.52 14.95 -3.83
C ALA A 27 8.03 14.99 -4.13
N GLU A 28 8.85 15.48 -3.20
CA GLU A 28 10.32 15.46 -3.30
C GLU A 28 10.83 14.03 -3.45
N HIS A 29 10.40 13.11 -2.58
CA HIS A 29 10.80 11.71 -2.65
C HIS A 29 10.40 11.04 -3.98
N ASN A 30 9.18 11.32 -4.46
CA ASN A 30 8.68 10.73 -5.70
C ASN A 30 9.38 11.28 -6.94
N ALA A 31 9.88 12.53 -6.90
CA ALA A 31 10.66 13.10 -8.00
C ALA A 31 12.00 12.39 -8.20
N ASP A 32 12.53 11.77 -7.14
CA ASP A 32 13.79 11.00 -7.18
C ASP A 32 13.58 9.52 -7.58
N GLN A 33 12.32 9.05 -7.67
CA GLN A 33 12.02 7.67 -8.08
C GLN A 33 12.33 7.49 -9.57
N ILE A 34 12.97 6.36 -9.91
CA ILE A 34 13.11 5.94 -11.31
C ILE A 34 11.78 5.37 -11.82
N ASP A 35 11.57 5.44 -13.13
CA ASP A 35 10.47 4.73 -13.76
C ASP A 35 10.53 3.23 -13.41
N PRO A 36 9.38 2.58 -13.14
CA PRO A 36 9.33 1.15 -12.91
C PRO A 36 10.02 0.40 -14.05
N MET A 37 11.04 -0.39 -13.71
CA MET A 37 11.84 -1.11 -14.71
C MET A 37 11.07 -2.25 -15.39
N TRP A 38 9.94 -2.65 -14.82
CA TRP A 38 9.01 -3.60 -15.40
C TRP A 38 7.60 -2.99 -15.37
N PRO A 39 6.86 -2.98 -16.51
CA PRO A 39 5.46 -2.61 -16.50
C PRO A 39 4.67 -3.65 -15.70
N SER A 40 3.60 -3.23 -15.03
CA SER A 40 2.71 -4.21 -14.42
C SER A 40 1.93 -4.98 -15.48
N VAL A 41 2.36 -6.22 -15.72
CA VAL A 41 1.84 -7.09 -16.78
C VAL A 41 0.72 -7.98 -16.25
N VAL A 42 0.64 -8.21 -14.94
CA VAL A 42 -0.33 -9.16 -14.38
C VAL A 42 -0.90 -8.67 -13.05
N GLU A 43 -2.22 -8.78 -12.90
CA GLU A 43 -2.91 -8.75 -11.61
C GLU A 43 -3.27 -10.18 -11.23
N VAL A 44 -2.48 -10.79 -10.35
CA VAL A 44 -2.67 -12.17 -9.89
C VAL A 44 -3.04 -12.20 -8.41
N PRO A 45 -3.94 -13.11 -7.99
CA PRO A 45 -4.15 -13.38 -6.58
C PRO A 45 -2.90 -14.04 -5.99
N VAL A 46 -2.33 -13.42 -4.98
CA VAL A 46 -1.23 -13.96 -4.17
C VAL A 46 -1.82 -14.43 -2.85
N LEU A 47 -1.68 -15.72 -2.56
CA LEU A 47 -2.09 -16.30 -1.27
C LEU A 47 -1.23 -15.71 -0.15
N ILE A 48 -1.88 -15.20 0.90
CA ILE A 48 -1.21 -14.70 2.09
C ILE A 48 -0.70 -15.89 2.92
N ASP A 49 0.48 -15.73 3.52
CA ASP A 49 1.14 -16.73 4.38
C ASP A 49 1.41 -18.11 3.72
N LYS A 50 1.35 -18.18 2.38
CA LYS A 50 1.62 -19.40 1.61
C LYS A 50 2.70 -19.18 0.55
N THR A 51 3.47 -20.23 0.27
CA THR A 51 4.47 -20.20 -0.80
C THR A 51 3.81 -20.53 -2.15
N GLY A 52 4.39 -20.04 -3.26
CA GLY A 52 3.77 -20.08 -4.60
C GLY A 52 3.55 -21.46 -5.24
N GLY A 53 3.78 -22.55 -4.52
CA GLY A 53 3.47 -23.92 -4.95
C GLY A 53 2.31 -24.57 -4.20
N VAL A 54 1.71 -23.86 -3.23
CA VAL A 54 0.60 -24.36 -2.42
C VAL A 54 -0.72 -24.01 -3.11
N THR A 55 -1.61 -24.99 -3.22
CA THR A 55 -2.95 -24.80 -3.78
C THR A 55 -3.85 -24.03 -2.82
N TYR A 56 -4.77 -23.25 -3.37
CA TYR A 56 -5.82 -22.59 -2.60
C TYR A 56 -6.73 -23.61 -1.89
N GLU A 57 -7.11 -23.29 -0.66
CA GLU A 57 -8.10 -23.98 0.17
C GLU A 57 -9.21 -22.99 0.57
N GLU A 58 -10.43 -23.50 0.74
CA GLU A 58 -11.56 -22.66 1.14
C GLU A 58 -11.31 -21.99 2.50
N GLY A 59 -11.30 -20.65 2.52
CA GLY A 59 -10.99 -19.85 3.70
C GLY A 59 -9.61 -19.18 3.66
N ASP A 60 -8.79 -19.45 2.64
CA ASP A 60 -7.51 -18.77 2.47
C ASP A 60 -7.68 -17.27 2.14
N GLU A 61 -6.85 -16.46 2.78
CA GLU A 61 -6.69 -15.06 2.44
C GLU A 61 -5.79 -14.90 1.20
N PHE A 62 -6.19 -14.01 0.30
CA PHE A 62 -5.40 -13.63 -0.86
C PHE A 62 -5.50 -12.13 -1.11
N SER A 63 -4.45 -11.57 -1.70
CA SER A 63 -4.41 -10.18 -2.15
C SER A 63 -4.15 -10.11 -3.65
N TYR A 64 -4.82 -9.21 -4.35
CA TYR A 64 -4.49 -8.90 -5.74
C TYR A 64 -3.29 -7.97 -5.75
N TRP A 65 -2.19 -8.45 -6.34
CA TRP A 65 -0.98 -7.65 -6.49
C TRP A 65 -0.76 -7.31 -7.97
N PRO A 66 -0.72 -6.03 -8.35
CA PRO A 66 -0.28 -5.62 -9.68
C PRO A 66 1.25 -5.72 -9.73
N ASN A 67 1.76 -6.69 -10.50
CA ASN A 67 3.19 -6.89 -10.75
C ASN A 67 3.55 -6.55 -12.18
#